data_AF-A0A4P6K4P6-F1
#
_entry.id   AF-A0A4P6K4P6-F1
#
_cell.length_a   1.000
_cell.length_b   1.000
_cell.length_c   1.000
_cell.angle_alpha   90.00
_cell.angle_beta   90.00
_cell.angle_gamma   90.00
#
_symmetry.space_group_name_H-M   'P 1'
#
loop_
_entity.id
_entity.type
_entity.pdbx_description
1 polymer ?
#
loop_
_entity_poly.entity_id
_entity_poly.type
_entity_poly.pdbx_seq_one_letter_code
_entity_poly.pdbx_strand_id
1 'polypeptide(L)'
;MALMNYVLPMRRGWKRLLLLALPLACCLLFLLPATSEAHAILLQSDPAQDAVLKSPPSQVRMWFSEDLSPAFSTAQVINGSSRQRIDLQDAHISSSNTREMDLSLPANVPLRSILYSGERNLPTMGMC
;
A
#
# COMPACT_ATOMS: atom_id res chain seq x y z
N MET A 1 -0.96 -75.76 -15.64
CA MET A 1 -2.17 -74.90 -15.57
C MET A 1 -1.76 -73.53 -15.03
N ALA A 2 -2.26 -72.48 -15.68
CA ALA A 2 -1.66 -71.15 -15.80
C ALA A 2 -1.61 -70.29 -14.52
N LEU A 3 -0.54 -69.50 -14.38
CA LEU A 3 -0.43 -68.33 -13.50
C LEU A 3 -0.95 -67.10 -14.26
N MET A 4 -1.96 -66.42 -13.72
CA MET A 4 -2.62 -65.26 -14.35
C MET A 4 -2.12 -63.97 -13.71
N ASN A 5 -1.27 -63.24 -14.43
CA ASN A 5 -0.74 -61.93 -14.04
C ASN A 5 -1.81 -60.84 -14.20
N TYR A 6 -2.16 -60.14 -13.12
CA TYR A 6 -3.00 -58.95 -13.15
C TYR A 6 -2.12 -57.69 -13.33
N VAL A 7 -2.06 -57.16 -14.55
CA VAL A 7 -1.49 -55.83 -14.81
C VAL A 7 -2.65 -54.83 -14.91
N LEU A 8 -2.87 -54.05 -13.86
CA LEU A 8 -3.85 -52.94 -13.89
C LEU A 8 -3.30 -51.80 -14.76
N PRO A 9 -4.02 -51.35 -15.82
CA PRO A 9 -3.55 -50.29 -16.70
C PRO A 9 -3.75 -48.90 -16.06
N MET A 10 -2.88 -48.54 -15.12
CA MET A 10 -2.95 -47.27 -14.38
C MET A 10 -2.23 -46.12 -15.12
N ARG A 11 -2.50 -45.91 -16.41
CA ARG A 11 -1.77 -44.89 -17.22
C ARG A 11 -2.63 -43.74 -17.78
N ARG A 12 -3.95 -43.88 -17.86
CA ARG A 12 -4.85 -42.86 -18.45
C ARG A 12 -5.43 -41.85 -17.44
N GLY A 13 -5.72 -42.29 -16.20
CA GLY A 13 -6.27 -41.41 -15.17
C GLY A 13 -5.30 -40.31 -14.74
N TRP A 14 -4.01 -40.65 -14.63
CA TRP A 14 -2.98 -39.72 -14.18
C TRP A 14 -2.72 -38.58 -15.17
N LYS A 15 -2.78 -38.86 -16.48
CA LYS A 15 -2.68 -37.80 -17.50
C LYS A 15 -3.86 -36.83 -17.43
N ARG A 16 -5.08 -37.33 -17.18
CA ARG A 16 -6.28 -36.49 -17.02
C ARG A 16 -6.22 -35.65 -15.74
N LEU A 17 -5.70 -36.23 -14.65
CA LEU A 17 -5.49 -35.51 -13.40
C LEU A 17 -4.41 -34.42 -13.56
N LEU A 18 -3.31 -34.69 -14.26
CA LEU A 18 -2.27 -33.69 -14.55
C LEU A 18 -2.79 -32.54 -15.44
N LEU A 19 -3.64 -32.84 -16.42
CA LEU A 19 -4.24 -31.82 -17.30
C LEU A 19 -5.18 -30.86 -16.56
N LEU A 20 -5.83 -31.31 -15.48
CA LEU A 20 -6.69 -30.47 -14.65
C LEU A 20 -5.93 -29.77 -13.51
N ALA A 21 -4.92 -30.43 -12.95
CA ALA A 21 -4.12 -29.90 -11.85
C ALA A 21 -3.25 -28.71 -12.27
N LEU A 22 -2.71 -28.71 -13.49
CA LEU A 22 -1.84 -27.63 -13.98
C LEU A 22 -2.54 -26.26 -14.10
N PRO A 23 -3.70 -26.11 -14.78
CA PRO A 23 -4.39 -24.83 -14.83
C PRO A 23 -4.91 -24.42 -13.45
N LEU A 24 -5.35 -25.38 -12.63
CA LEU A 24 -5.77 -25.10 -11.26
C LEU A 24 -4.59 -24.54 -10.44
N ALA A 25 -3.42 -25.17 -10.50
CA ALA A 25 -2.21 -24.68 -9.84
C ALA A 25 -1.81 -23.28 -10.33
N CYS A 26 -1.87 -23.01 -11.65
CA CYS A 26 -1.67 -21.66 -12.20
C CYS A 26 -2.67 -20.65 -11.64
N CYS A 27 -3.96 -21.00 -11.58
CA CYS A 27 -4.98 -20.13 -10.97
C CYS A 27 -4.66 -19.83 -9.51
N LEU A 28 -4.25 -20.84 -8.72
CA LEU A 28 -3.88 -20.64 -7.31
C LEU A 28 -2.68 -19.69 -7.14
N LEU A 29 -1.75 -19.62 -8.10
CA LEU A 29 -0.64 -18.67 -8.04
C LEU A 29 -1.10 -17.21 -8.12
N PHE A 30 -2.17 -16.91 -8.83
CA PHE A 30 -2.74 -15.55 -8.90
C PHE A 30 -3.53 -15.15 -7.65
N LEU A 31 -3.84 -16.10 -6.77
CA LEU A 31 -4.52 -15.84 -5.49
C LEU A 31 -3.54 -15.56 -4.35
N LEU A 32 -2.23 -15.70 -4.59
CA LEU A 32 -1.23 -15.37 -3.59
C LEU A 32 -1.25 -13.85 -3.36
N PRO A 33 -1.52 -13.38 -2.13
CA PRO A 33 -1.42 -11.96 -1.83
C PRO A 33 0.03 -11.53 -2.04
N ALA A 34 0.22 -10.41 -2.74
CA ALA A 34 1.52 -9.75 -2.75
C ALA A 34 1.86 -9.38 -1.29
N THR A 35 3.08 -9.66 -0.86
CA THR A 35 3.58 -9.23 0.44
C THR A 35 3.65 -7.70 0.43
N SER A 36 2.62 -7.05 0.95
CA SER A 36 2.65 -5.64 1.35
C SER A 36 3.01 -5.66 2.82
N GLU A 37 4.11 -5.02 3.22
CA GLU A 37 4.25 -4.74 4.64
C GLU A 37 3.22 -3.66 4.97
N ALA A 38 2.35 -3.96 5.93
CA ALA A 38 1.20 -3.11 6.26
C ALA A 38 1.60 -1.77 6.93
N HIS A 39 2.89 -1.47 7.02
CA HIS A 39 3.40 -0.26 7.65
C HIS A 39 4.36 0.46 6.69
N ALA A 40 3.81 1.32 5.83
CA ALA A 40 4.62 2.26 5.07
C ALA A 40 5.22 3.29 6.03
N ILE A 41 6.52 3.18 6.31
CA ILE A 41 7.22 4.06 7.25
C ILE A 41 7.61 5.34 6.50
N LEU A 42 7.27 6.50 7.07
CA LEU A 42 7.74 7.79 6.58
C LEU A 42 9.26 7.89 6.80
N LEU A 43 10.02 7.92 5.71
CA LEU A 43 11.48 8.04 5.73
C LEU A 43 11.93 9.50 5.79
N GLN A 44 11.26 10.36 5.03
CA GLN A 44 11.62 11.76 4.88
C GLN A 44 10.39 12.60 4.49
N SER A 45 10.42 13.87 4.86
CA SER A 45 9.50 14.88 4.34
C SER A 45 10.25 16.13 3.86
N ASP A 46 9.63 16.86 2.96
CA ASP A 46 10.00 18.22 2.57
C ASP A 46 8.74 19.10 2.62
N PRO A 47 8.66 20.08 3.52
CA PRO A 47 9.67 20.46 4.52
C PRO A 47 10.00 19.35 5.52
N ALA A 48 11.27 19.34 5.96
CA ALA A 48 11.73 18.40 6.97
C ALA A 48 10.95 18.55 8.28
N GLN A 49 10.84 17.44 9.01
CA GLN A 49 10.26 17.45 10.35
C GLN A 49 10.97 18.48 11.24
N ASP A 50 10.19 19.24 12.02
CA ASP A 50 10.65 20.31 12.92
C ASP A 50 11.42 21.46 12.24
N ALA A 51 11.33 21.60 10.91
CA ALA A 51 11.94 22.70 10.19
C ALA A 51 11.33 24.06 10.58
N VAL A 52 12.19 25.03 10.89
CA VAL A 52 11.78 26.43 11.09
C VAL A 52 11.82 27.14 9.74
N LEU A 53 10.64 27.40 9.18
CA LEU A 53 10.49 28.00 7.86
C LEU A 53 10.39 29.53 7.94
N LYS A 54 11.14 30.21 7.07
CA LYS A 54 11.09 31.68 6.92
C LYS A 54 9.84 32.14 6.16
N SER A 55 9.26 31.29 5.34
CA SER A 55 8.08 31.54 4.52
C SER A 55 7.21 30.30 4.43
N PRO A 56 5.89 30.43 4.22
CA PRO A 56 5.02 29.27 4.10
C PRO A 56 5.39 28.44 2.88
N PRO A 57 5.48 27.10 3.00
CA PRO A 57 5.68 26.23 1.85
C PRO A 57 4.39 26.15 1.04
N SER A 58 4.51 26.04 -0.29
CA SER A 58 3.37 25.83 -1.18
C SER A 58 2.95 24.36 -1.30
N GLN A 59 3.83 23.43 -0.91
CA GLN A 59 3.67 21.99 -1.06
C GLN A 59 4.38 21.27 0.08
N VAL A 60 3.88 20.08 0.40
CA VAL A 60 4.57 19.08 1.20
C VAL A 60 4.79 17.84 0.35
N ARG A 61 5.98 17.27 0.43
CA ARG A 61 6.35 15.97 -0.17
C ARG A 61 6.81 15.02 0.92
N MET A 62 6.44 13.75 0.80
CA MET A 62 6.72 12.71 1.79
C MET A 62 7.18 11.44 1.08
N TRP A 63 8.29 10.85 1.54
CA TRP A 63 8.85 9.61 1.02
C TRP A 63 8.71 8.48 2.02
N PHE A 64 8.31 7.30 1.53
CA PHE A 64 8.01 6.13 2.33
C PHE A 64 8.92 4.94 2.00
N SER A 65 8.98 3.99 2.93
CA SER A 65 9.76 2.75 2.77
C SER A 65 9.22 1.84 1.66
N GLU A 66 7.92 1.92 1.36
CA GLU A 66 7.21 1.02 0.46
C GLU A 66 6.31 1.76 -0.53
N ASP A 67 5.81 1.03 -1.53
CA ASP A 67 4.85 1.55 -2.49
C ASP A 67 3.50 1.83 -1.81
N LEU A 68 2.97 3.02 -2.07
CA LEU A 68 1.69 3.47 -1.54
C LEU A 68 0.55 2.93 -2.39
N SER A 69 -0.58 2.62 -1.75
CA SER A 69 -1.80 2.22 -2.46
C SER A 69 -2.72 3.43 -2.67
N PRO A 70 -3.06 3.80 -3.93
CA PRO A 70 -3.93 4.96 -4.19
C PRO A 70 -5.30 4.89 -3.51
N ALA A 71 -5.80 3.68 -3.25
CA ALA A 71 -7.10 3.47 -2.60
C ALA A 71 -7.06 3.63 -1.07
N PHE A 72 -5.90 3.45 -0.45
CA PHE A 72 -5.77 3.33 1.01
C PHE A 72 -4.82 4.36 1.64
N SER A 73 -3.92 4.96 0.86
CA SER A 73 -2.94 5.94 1.32
C SER A 73 -3.46 7.37 1.14
N THR A 74 -3.35 8.18 2.19
CA THR A 74 -3.66 9.61 2.16
C THR A 74 -2.85 10.33 3.22
N ALA A 75 -2.74 11.65 3.09
CA ALA A 75 -2.08 12.51 4.04
C ALA A 75 -2.87 13.81 4.22
N GLN A 76 -2.66 14.45 5.36
CA GLN A 76 -3.25 15.74 5.68
C GLN A 76 -2.26 16.57 6.48
N VAL A 77 -2.35 17.88 6.30
CA VAL A 77 -1.58 18.85 7.08
C VAL A 77 -2.53 19.53 8.05
N ILE A 78 -2.20 19.40 9.33
CA ILE A 78 -2.98 20.02 10.40
C ILE A 78 -2.18 21.14 11.06
N ASN A 79 -2.90 22.18 11.48
CA ASN A 79 -2.37 23.23 12.32
C ASN A 79 -2.14 22.68 13.73
N GLY A 80 -0.90 22.70 14.22
CA GLY A 80 -0.58 22.16 15.55
C GLY A 80 -1.26 22.88 16.73
N SER A 81 -1.68 24.14 16.58
CA SER A 81 -2.43 24.87 17.62
C SER A 81 -3.93 24.56 17.61
N SER A 82 -4.59 24.71 16.46
CA SER A 82 -6.05 24.53 16.35
C SER A 82 -6.48 23.09 16.06
N ARG A 83 -5.53 22.21 15.69
CA ARG A 83 -5.76 20.86 15.13
C ARG A 83 -6.66 20.83 13.90
N GLN A 84 -6.88 21.97 13.25
CA GLN A 84 -7.67 22.05 12.03
C GLN A 84 -6.82 21.68 10.83
N ARG A 85 -7.46 21.03 9.85
CA ARG A 85 -6.89 20.76 8.54
C ARG A 85 -6.63 22.07 7.79
N ILE A 86 -5.46 22.20 7.15
CA ILE A 86 -5.00 23.42 6.48
C ILE A 86 -4.45 23.18 5.06
N ASP A 87 -4.49 21.95 4.55
CA ASP A 87 -4.15 21.62 3.15
C ASP A 87 -5.33 21.76 2.17
N LEU A 88 -5.02 21.69 0.88
CA LEU A 88 -6.00 21.77 -0.22
C LEU A 88 -6.74 20.45 -0.49
N GLN A 89 -6.50 19.43 0.33
CA GLN A 89 -7.15 18.12 0.23
C GLN A 89 -6.88 17.36 -1.07
N ASP A 90 -5.73 17.62 -1.66
CA ASP A 90 -5.26 17.10 -2.94
C ASP A 90 -4.08 16.13 -2.78
N ALA A 91 -4.01 15.45 -1.63
CA ALA A 91 -3.00 14.44 -1.37
C ALA A 91 -3.05 13.33 -2.44
N HIS A 92 -1.92 13.11 -3.11
CA HIS A 92 -1.82 12.15 -4.20
C HIS A 92 -0.45 11.48 -4.20
N ILE A 93 -0.40 10.26 -4.74
CA ILE A 93 0.85 9.56 -4.98
C ILE A 93 1.50 10.16 -6.23
N SER A 94 2.80 10.41 -6.16
CA SER A 94 3.55 10.98 -7.27
C SER A 94 3.53 10.02 -8.48
N SER A 95 3.31 10.57 -9.66
CA SER A 95 3.34 9.79 -10.92
C SER A 95 4.73 9.26 -11.27
N SER A 96 5.80 9.87 -10.74
CA SER A 96 7.18 9.46 -10.97
C SER A 96 7.73 8.51 -9.90
N ASN A 97 7.05 8.40 -8.75
CA ASN A 97 7.51 7.62 -7.61
C ASN A 97 6.32 7.14 -6.75
N THR A 98 6.05 5.83 -6.78
CA THR A 98 4.97 5.19 -6.01
C THR A 98 5.16 5.25 -4.50
N ARG A 99 6.35 5.61 -4.02
CA ARG A 99 6.70 5.78 -2.60
C ARG A 99 6.69 7.22 -2.15
N GLU A 100 6.22 8.13 -3.00
CA GLU A 100 6.16 9.55 -2.73
C GLU A 100 4.72 10.03 -2.72
N MET A 101 4.36 10.82 -1.71
CA MET A 101 3.06 11.45 -1.58
C MET A 101 3.22 12.96 -1.46
N ASP A 102 2.43 13.65 -2.27
CA ASP A 102 2.45 15.08 -2.45
C ASP A 102 1.09 15.69 -2.09
N LEU A 103 1.11 16.84 -1.45
CA LEU A 103 -0.10 17.64 -1.18
C LEU A 103 0.22 19.13 -1.20
N SER A 104 -0.77 19.95 -1.57
CA SER A 104 -0.60 21.39 -1.70
C SER A 104 -1.11 22.15 -0.49
N LEU A 105 -0.50 23.31 -0.25
CA LEU A 105 -0.84 24.22 0.82
C LEU A 105 -1.28 25.59 0.26
N PRO A 106 -2.30 26.24 0.86
CA PRO A 106 -2.68 27.60 0.49
C PRO A 106 -1.59 28.61 0.90
N ALA A 107 -1.45 29.72 0.18
CA ALA A 107 -0.38 30.70 0.41
C ALA A 107 -0.35 31.35 1.82
N ASN A 108 -1.42 31.22 2.61
CA ASN A 108 -1.59 31.83 3.93
C ASN A 108 -1.58 30.79 5.09
N VAL A 109 -0.81 29.71 4.97
CA VAL A 109 -0.68 28.77 6.10
C VAL A 109 0.20 29.35 7.22
N PRO A 110 -0.21 29.25 8.50
CA PRO A 110 0.58 29.72 9.62
C PRO A 110 1.83 28.85 9.85
N LEU A 111 2.98 29.51 10.00
CA LEU A 111 4.31 28.91 10.02
C LEU A 111 4.65 28.02 11.21
N ARG A 112 3.86 28.07 12.29
CA ARG A 112 4.35 27.66 13.63
C ARG A 112 4.19 26.20 13.99
N SER A 113 3.43 25.41 13.23
CA SER A 113 3.29 23.98 13.50
C SER A 113 2.46 23.31 12.40
N ILE A 114 3.14 22.70 11.43
CA ILE A 114 2.54 21.74 10.50
C ILE A 114 2.80 20.36 11.09
N LEU A 115 1.76 19.62 11.46
CA LEU A 115 1.86 18.21 11.81
C LEU A 115 1.35 17.37 10.64
N TYR A 116 2.10 16.33 10.31
CA TYR A 116 1.70 15.32 9.33
C TYR A 116 0.88 14.25 10.05
N SER A 117 -0.32 13.95 9.55
CA SER A 117 -1.10 12.80 9.98
C SER A 117 -1.27 11.87 8.78
N GLY A 118 -0.52 10.77 8.78
CA GLY A 118 -0.65 9.68 7.81
C GLY A 118 -1.45 8.52 8.40
N GLU A 119 -2.23 7.87 7.55
CA GLU A 119 -3.07 6.68 7.78
C GLU A 119 -4.44 6.90 8.43
N ARG A 120 -5.49 6.75 7.60
CA ARG A 120 -6.81 6.34 8.08
C ARG A 120 -6.68 4.91 8.60
N ASN A 121 -6.44 4.76 9.91
CA ASN A 121 -6.73 3.51 10.59
C ASN A 121 -8.24 3.24 10.41
N LEU A 122 -8.61 2.36 9.48
CA LEU A 122 -9.91 1.71 9.60
C LEU A 122 -9.93 1.00 10.95
N PRO A 123 -11.02 1.08 11.73
CA PRO A 123 -11.14 0.26 12.92
C PRO A 123 -10.90 -1.18 12.48
N THR A 124 -9.98 -1.86 13.16
CA THR A 124 -9.88 -3.32 13.13
C THR A 124 -11.29 -3.84 13.41
N MET A 125 -12.04 -4.19 12.37
CA MET A 125 -13.20 -5.05 12.53
C MET A 125 -12.59 -6.37 12.97
N GLY A 126 -12.63 -6.58 14.29
CA GLY A 126 -12.38 -7.87 14.88
C GLY A 126 -13.23 -8.88 14.12
N MET A 127 -12.54 -9.77 13.42
CA MET A 127 -13.10 -11.06 13.08
C MET A 127 -13.37 -11.75 14.42
N CYS A 128 -14.64 -11.81 14.80
CA CYS A 128 -15.15 -12.91 15.62
C CYS A 128 -15.14 -14.20 14.78
#